data_AF-A0AA46YS61-F1
#
_entry.id   AF-A0AA46YS61-F1
#
_cell.length_a   1.000
_cell.length_b   1.000
_cell.length_c   1.000
_cell.angle_alpha   90.00
_cell.angle_beta   90.00
_cell.angle_gamma   90.00
#
_symmetry.space_group_name_H-M   'P 1'
#
loop_
_entity.id
_entity.type
_entity.pdbx_description
1 polymer ?
#
loop_
_entity_poly.entity_id
_entity_poly.type
_entity_poly.pdbx_seq_one_letter_code
_entity_poly.pdbx_strand_id
1 'polypeptide(L)'
;MTKKVFCQSCGMPLAQAVDFGTERNGQAATEYCRYCYQNGSWTQPNITLEETIALGSKALEQLEISGIKKWLLKTLYPMQIKGLKRWKK
;
A
#
# COMPACT_ATOMS: atom_id res chain seq x y z
N MET A 1 -6.86 1.73 -21.30
CA MET A 1 -6.29 0.79 -20.32
C MET A 1 -6.12 1.53 -19.01
N THR A 2 -6.92 1.22 -17.99
CA THR A 2 -6.79 1.83 -16.65
C THR A 2 -5.47 1.35 -16.05
N LYS A 3 -4.49 2.27 -15.95
CA LYS A 3 -3.19 2.02 -15.31
C LYS A 3 -3.47 1.51 -13.89
N LYS A 4 -3.14 0.24 -13.59
CA LYS A 4 -3.22 -0.28 -12.22
C LYS A 4 -2.20 0.49 -11.38
N VAL A 5 -2.68 1.36 -10.51
CA VAL A 5 -1.83 2.12 -9.60
C VAL A 5 -1.72 1.35 -8.30
N PHE A 6 -0.51 1.22 -7.79
CA PHE A 6 -0.27 0.67 -6.46
C PHE A 6 0.15 1.80 -5.53
N CYS A 7 -0.31 1.74 -4.28
CA CYS A 7 0.10 2.65 -3.23
C CYS A 7 1.62 2.63 -3.08
N GLN A 8 2.26 3.78 -3.25
CA GLN A 8 3.71 3.95 -3.17
C GLN A 8 4.24 3.96 -1.72
N SER A 9 3.41 3.57 -0.74
CA SER A 9 3.77 3.35 0.65
C SER A 9 3.60 1.90 1.09
N CYS A 10 2.45 1.27 0.82
CA CYS A 10 2.13 -0.07 1.31
C CYS A 10 1.88 -1.11 0.20
N GLY A 11 2.07 -0.75 -1.07
CA GLY A 11 1.89 -1.68 -2.19
C GLY A 11 0.44 -2.12 -2.44
N MET A 12 -0.54 -1.58 -1.70
CA MET A 12 -1.96 -1.87 -1.88
C MET A 12 -2.43 -1.42 -3.28
N PRO A 13 -3.15 -2.26 -4.03
CA PRO A 13 -3.73 -1.85 -5.31
C PRO A 13 -4.78 -0.75 -5.08
N LEU A 14 -4.74 0.29 -5.91
CA LEU A 14 -5.71 1.38 -5.92
C LEU A 14 -6.63 1.16 -7.13
N ALA A 15 -7.81 0.58 -6.88
CA ALA A 15 -8.75 0.17 -7.93
C ALA A 15 -9.94 1.13 -8.04
N GLN A 16 -10.39 1.68 -6.92
CA GLN A 16 -11.55 2.55 -6.82
C GLN A 16 -11.18 3.90 -6.22
N ALA A 17 -11.98 4.94 -6.49
CA ALA A 17 -11.78 6.28 -5.92
C ALA A 17 -11.68 6.26 -4.38
N VAL A 18 -12.41 5.35 -3.73
CA VAL A 18 -12.41 5.17 -2.27
C VAL A 18 -11.10 4.59 -1.71
N ASP A 19 -10.25 4.01 -2.55
CA ASP A 19 -8.96 3.46 -2.13
C ASP A 19 -7.92 4.56 -1.95
N PHE A 20 -8.06 5.66 -2.68
CA PHE A 20 -7.12 6.77 -2.69
C PHE A 20 -7.21 7.59 -1.41
N GLY A 21 -6.05 8.08 -0.97
CA GLY A 21 -5.94 9.03 0.13
C GLY A 21 -6.47 10.41 -0.25
N THR A 22 -6.31 11.37 0.66
CA THR A 22 -6.69 12.76 0.41
C THR A 22 -5.50 13.71 0.59
N GLU A 23 -5.40 14.66 -0.32
CA GLU A 23 -4.50 15.81 -0.23
C GLU A 23 -5.05 16.86 0.75
N ARG A 24 -4.23 17.85 1.12
CA ARG A 24 -4.63 18.90 2.08
C ARG A 24 -5.84 19.72 1.61
N ASN A 25 -6.03 19.83 0.29
CA ASN A 25 -7.16 20.53 -0.32
C ASN A 25 -8.42 19.65 -0.46
N GLY A 26 -8.40 18.42 0.08
CA GLY A 26 -9.52 17.47 0.00
C GLY A 26 -9.61 16.70 -1.32
N GLN A 27 -8.71 16.94 -2.29
CA GLN A 27 -8.65 16.15 -3.52
C GLN A 27 -8.10 14.75 -3.26
N ALA A 28 -8.42 13.80 -4.14
CA ALA A 28 -7.87 12.45 -4.05
C ALA A 28 -6.37 12.46 -4.33
N ALA A 29 -5.60 11.77 -3.48
CA ALA A 29 -4.20 11.50 -3.73
C ALA A 29 -4.05 10.61 -4.98
N THR A 30 -2.94 10.74 -5.70
CA THR A 30 -2.74 10.00 -6.97
C THR A 30 -1.98 8.69 -6.79
N GLU A 31 -1.14 8.60 -5.75
CA GLU A 31 -0.19 7.50 -5.56
C GLU A 31 -0.26 6.84 -4.18
N TYR A 32 -1.13 7.31 -3.30
CA TYR A 32 -1.24 6.85 -1.93
C TYR A 32 -2.66 6.43 -1.58
N CYS A 33 -2.78 5.38 -0.77
CA CYS A 33 -4.08 4.93 -0.30
C CYS A 33 -4.56 5.71 0.93
N ARG A 34 -5.87 5.63 1.18
CA ARG A 34 -6.53 6.20 2.36
C ARG A 34 -5.97 5.70 3.69
N TYR A 35 -5.35 4.53 3.74
CA TYR A 35 -4.78 4.02 4.99
C TYR A 35 -3.40 4.58 5.29
N CYS A 36 -2.66 5.01 4.26
CA CYS A 36 -1.31 5.55 4.42
C CYS A 36 -1.32 7.08 4.46
N TYR A 37 -2.19 7.74 3.71
CA TYR A 37 -2.15 9.18 3.52
C TYR A 37 -3.56 9.79 3.56
N GLN A 38 -3.76 10.78 4.44
CA GLN A 38 -5.03 11.49 4.59
C GLN A 38 -4.77 12.96 4.91
N ASN A 39 -5.57 13.84 4.29
CA ASN A 39 -5.58 15.28 4.49
C ASN A 39 -4.19 15.91 4.35
N GLY A 40 -3.40 15.42 3.40
CA GLY A 40 -2.04 15.92 3.17
C GLY A 40 -0.98 15.38 4.14
N SER A 41 -1.31 14.40 4.99
CA SER A 41 -0.42 13.88 6.04
C SER A 41 -0.36 12.35 6.07
N TRP A 42 0.79 11.82 6.48
CA TRP A 42 0.93 10.38 6.76
C TRP A 42 0.15 10.00 8.00
N THR A 43 -0.68 8.96 7.91
CA THR A 43 -1.42 8.42 9.06
C THR A 43 -0.48 7.80 10.10
N GLN A 44 0.64 7.26 9.63
CA GLN A 44 1.72 6.69 10.44
C GLN A 44 3.06 7.24 9.93
N PRO A 45 3.50 8.41 10.39
CA PRO A 45 4.73 9.04 9.89
C PRO A 45 6.00 8.28 10.28
N ASN A 46 5.99 7.64 11.46
CA ASN A 46 7.16 6.97 12.04
C ASN A 46 7.21 5.46 11.75
N ILE A 47 6.26 4.92 10.98
CA ILE A 47 6.26 3.50 10.66
C ILE A 47 7.52 3.13 9.88
N THR A 48 8.12 2.02 10.23
CA THR A 48 9.31 1.48 9.56
C THR A 48 8.93 0.63 8.35
N LEU A 49 9.94 0.29 7.55
CA LEU A 49 9.78 -0.62 6.42
C LEU A 49 9.31 -1.99 6.92
N GLU A 50 9.93 -2.49 7.99
CA GLU A 50 9.64 -3.78 8.61
C GLU A 50 8.19 -3.82 9.13
N GLU A 51 7.75 -2.77 9.82
CA GLU A 51 6.37 -2.65 10.31
C GLU A 51 5.36 -2.60 9.15
N THR A 52 5.68 -1.89 8.08
CA THR A 52 4.83 -1.84 6.87
C THR A 52 4.71 -3.21 6.20
N ILE A 53 5.82 -3.97 6.15
CA ILE A 53 5.83 -5.34 5.63
C ILE A 53 4.98 -6.25 6.54
N ALA A 54 5.09 -6.11 7.86
CA ALA A 54 4.31 -6.90 8.81
C ALA A 54 2.80 -6.60 8.69
N LEU A 55 2.41 -5.32 8.63
CA LEU A 55 1.01 -4.90 8.46
C LEU A 55 0.41 -5.45 7.18
N GLY A 56 1.11 -5.31 6.05
CA GLY A 56 0.62 -5.84 4.78
C GLY A 56 0.59 -7.36 4.74
N SER A 57 1.58 -8.03 5.35
CA SER A 57 1.57 -9.50 5.44
C SER A 57 0.35 -10.00 6.21
N LYS A 58 -0.03 -9.32 7.31
CA LYS A 58 -1.25 -9.61 8.06
C LYS A 58 -2.51 -9.39 7.21
N ALA A 59 -2.57 -8.30 6.44
CA ALA A 59 -3.68 -8.05 5.52
C ALA A 59 -3.78 -9.13 4.42
N LEU A 60 -2.65 -9.59 3.88
CA LEU A 60 -2.58 -10.66 2.89
C LEU A 60 -3.02 -12.03 3.45
N GLU A 61 -2.78 -12.29 4.73
CA GLU A 61 -3.25 -13.51 5.39
C GLU A 61 -4.78 -13.58 5.44
N GLN A 62 -5.44 -12.44 5.63
CA GLN A 62 -6.89 -12.33 5.69
C GLN A 62 -7.56 -12.46 4.31
N LEU A 63 -6.81 -12.42 3.21
CA LEU A 63 -7.36 -12.60 1.86
C LEU A 63 -7.73 -14.06 1.61
N GLU A 64 -8.95 -14.29 1.10
CA GLU A 64 -9.42 -15.60 0.66
C GLU A 64 -8.95 -15.87 -0.79
N ILE A 65 -7.66 -16.22 -0.92
CA ILE A 65 -7.06 -16.62 -2.19
C ILE A 65 -6.36 -17.98 -2.04
N SER A 66 -6.23 -18.70 -3.17
CA SER A 66 -5.54 -20.00 -3.22
C SER A 66 -4.18 -19.97 -2.51
N GLY A 67 -3.88 -21.03 -1.75
CA GLY A 67 -2.67 -21.11 -0.90
C GLY A 67 -1.37 -20.85 -1.66
N ILE A 68 -1.24 -21.35 -2.89
CA ILE A 68 -0.07 -21.10 -3.75
C ILE A 68 0.06 -19.62 -4.13
N LYS A 69 -1.06 -18.96 -4.44
CA LYS A 69 -1.07 -17.51 -4.75
C LYS A 69 -0.75 -16.69 -3.50
N LYS A 70 -1.32 -17.07 -2.34
CA LYS A 70 -1.04 -16.43 -1.05
C LYS A 70 0.45 -16.53 -0.69
N TRP A 71 1.03 -17.72 -0.81
CA TRP A 71 2.44 -17.96 -0.53
C TRP A 71 3.36 -17.16 -1.46
N LEU A 72 3.07 -17.15 -2.77
CA LEU A 72 3.82 -16.36 -3.74
C LEU A 72 3.75 -14.86 -3.42
N LEU A 73 2.54 -14.36 -3.12
CA LEU A 73 2.31 -12.95 -2.82
C LEU A 73 3.05 -12.52 -1.55
N LYS A 74 2.97 -13.31 -0.46
CA LYS A 74 3.72 -13.04 0.77
C LYS A 74 5.23 -13.08 0.57
N THR A 75 5.73 -13.98 -0.27
CA THR A 75 7.16 -14.10 -0.57
C THR A 75 7.69 -12.89 -1.34
N LEU A 76 6.91 -12.38 -2.31
CA LEU A 76 7.29 -11.22 -3.14
C LEU A 76 7.01 -9.87 -2.48
N TYR A 77 6.08 -9.81 -1.52
CA TYR A 77 5.62 -8.58 -0.90
C TYR A 77 6.76 -7.74 -0.28
N PRO A 78 7.71 -8.27 0.51
CA PRO A 78 8.84 -7.50 1.02
C PRO A 78 9.70 -6.85 -0.07
N MET A 79 9.92 -7.56 -1.18
CA MET A 79 10.68 -7.06 -2.33
C MET A 79 9.93 -5.93 -3.02
N GLN A 80 8.61 -6.07 -3.16
CA GLN A 80 7.74 -5.02 -3.69
C GLN A 80 7.80 -3.75 -2.83
N ILE A 81 7.66 -3.87 -1.50
CA ILE A 81 7.64 -2.71 -0.59
C ILE A 81 8.98 -1.96 -0.63
N LYS A 82 10.10 -2.67 -0.62
CA LYS A 82 11.44 -2.06 -0.75
C LYS A 82 11.60 -1.20 -2.01
N GLY A 83 10.85 -1.51 -3.08
CA GLY A 83 10.90 -0.78 -4.35
C GLY A 83 9.99 0.45 -4.45
N LEU A 84 9.19 0.76 -3.44
CA LEU A 84 8.23 1.87 -3.49
C LEU A 84 8.87 3.22 -3.13
N LYS A 85 8.30 4.33 -3.62
CA LYS A 85 8.85 5.68 -3.42
C LYS A 85 9.10 6.04 -1.95
N ARG A 86 8.23 5.60 -1.03
CA ARG A 86 8.40 5.87 0.40
C ARG A 86 9.66 5.24 1.00
N TRP A 87 10.12 4.12 0.45
CA TRP A 87 11.18 3.29 1.02
C TRP A 87 12.45 3.24 0.18
N LYS A 88 12.39 3.73 -1.06
CA LYS A 88 13.56 4.01 -1.88
C LYS A 88 14.35 5.14 -1.24
N LYS A 89 15.58 4.83 -0.82
CA LYS A 89 16.62 5.83 -0.53
C LYS A 89 17.15 6.40 -1.83
#